data_AF-A0A524JD03-F1
#
_entry.id   AF-A0A524JD03-F1
#
_cell.length_a   1.000
_cell.length_b   1.000
_cell.length_c   1.000
_cell.angle_alpha   90.00
_cell.angle_beta   90.00
_cell.angle_gamma   90.00
#
_symmetry.space_group_name_H-M   'P 1'
#
loop_
_entity.id
_entity.type
_entity.pdbx_description
1 polymer ?
#
loop_
_entity_poly.entity_id
_entity_poly.type
_entity_poly.pdbx_seq_one_letter_code
_entity_poly.pdbx_strand_id
1 'polypeptide(L)' 'MISIVTSYYNRLKLFEQTLRTIKKSEVKDFEFVVVDDGSDPGQRIEFLQSQYPFLKIIRIDPD' A
#
# COMPACT_ATOMS: atom_id res chain seq x y z
N MET A 1 4.56 -17.54 -5.20
CA MET A 1 4.04 -16.17 -5.20
C MET A 1 3.06 -15.97 -4.06
N ILE A 2 3.29 -14.98 -3.21
CA ILE A 2 2.39 -14.58 -2.10
C ILE A 2 1.70 -13.26 -2.46
N SER A 3 0.40 -13.16 -2.24
CA SER A 3 -0.32 -11.88 -2.34
C SER A 3 -0.65 -11.38 -0.95
N ILE A 4 -0.07 -10.25 -0.55
CA ILE A 4 -0.36 -9.57 0.71
C ILE A 4 -1.46 -8.55 0.41
N VAL A 5 -2.64 -8.73 1.00
CA VAL A 5 -3.79 -7.85 0.78
C VAL A 5 -4.17 -7.16 2.09
N THR A 6 -4.31 -5.83 2.08
CA THR A 6 -4.75 -5.06 3.25
C THR A 6 -5.69 -3.94 2.85
N SER A 7 -6.60 -3.56 3.74
CA SER A 7 -7.28 -2.27 3.67
C SER A 7 -6.39 -1.16 4.24
N TYR A 8 -6.69 0.08 3.85
CA TYR A 8 -6.00 1.29 4.25
C TYR A 8 -7.01 2.44 4.37
N TYR A 9 -6.93 3.19 5.47
CA TYR A 9 -7.69 4.42 5.67
C TYR A 9 -6.91 5.38 6.57
N ASN A 10 -6.48 6.54 6.05
CA ASN A 10 -5.88 7.63 6.85
C ASN A 10 -4.73 7.18 7.79
N ARG A 11 -3.76 6.42 7.26
CA ARG A 11 -2.61 5.88 8.02
C ARG A 11 -1.27 6.03 7.31
N LEU A 12 -1.07 7.11 6.55
CA LEU A 12 0.05 7.27 5.61
C LEU A 12 1.42 6.92 6.22
N LYS A 13 1.76 7.54 7.35
CA LYS A 13 3.07 7.34 8.01
C LYS A 13 3.31 5.90 8.43
N LEU A 14 2.29 5.21 8.94
CA LEU A 14 2.41 3.82 9.38
C LEU A 14 2.51 2.89 8.18
N PHE A 15 1.71 3.15 7.14
CA PHE A 15 1.73 2.35 5.92
C PHE A 15 3.09 2.43 5.21
N GLU A 16 3.68 3.62 5.12
CA GLU A 16 5.04 3.78 4.57
C GLU A 16 6.09 3.00 5.39
N GLN A 17 5.97 2.97 6.71
CA GLN A 17 6.84 2.15 7.57
C GLN A 17 6.68 0.65 7.26
N THR A 18 5.45 0.17 7.06
CA THR A 18 5.18 -1.22 6.65
C THR A 18 5.81 -1.54 5.30
N LEU A 19 5.68 -0.67 4.29
CA LEU A 19 6.31 -0.89 2.99
C LEU A 19 7.83 -0.93 3.09
N ARG A 20 8.41 -0.06 3.92
CA ARG A 20 9.86 -0.03 4.18
C ARG A 20 10.37 -1.30 4.85
N THR A 21 9.60 -1.93 5.74
CA THR A 21 9.99 -3.20 6.37
C THR A 21 9.77 -4.38 5.42
N ILE A 22 8.64 -4.42 4.70
CA ILE A 22 8.35 -5.45 3.69
C ILE A 22 9.42 -5.48 2.59
N LYS A 23 9.91 -4.32 2.13
CA LYS A 23 11.02 -4.22 1.16
C LYS A 23 12.28 -4.97 1.61
N LYS A 24 12.51 -5.11 2.92
CA LYS A 24 13.65 -5.81 3.51
C LYS A 24 13.43 -7.31 3.69
N SER A 25 12.22 -7.83 3.47
CA SER A 25 11.89 -9.25 3.57
C SER A 25 12.80 -10.11 2.68
N GLU A 26 13.20 -11.30 3.16
CA GLU A 26 13.95 -12.28 2.37
C GLU A 26 13.07 -12.92 1.27
N VAL A 27 11.76 -12.98 1.50
CA VAL A 27 10.80 -13.42 0.48
C VAL A 27 10.65 -12.33 -0.56
N LYS A 28 10.96 -12.63 -1.83
CA LYS A 28 10.90 -11.67 -2.96
C LYS A 28 9.77 -11.93 -3.95
N ASP A 29 9.25 -13.16 -3.98
CA ASP A 29 8.16 -13.55 -4.88
C ASP A 29 6.79 -13.21 -4.28
N PHE A 30 6.48 -11.91 -4.23
CA PHE A 30 5.21 -11.41 -3.70
C PHE A 30 4.73 -10.13 -4.39
N GLU A 31 3.43 -9.87 -4.25
CA GLU A 31 2.80 -8.58 -4.51
C GLU A 31 2.13 -8.06 -3.23
N PHE A 32 1.98 -6.74 -3.13
CA PHE A 32 1.27 -6.09 -2.04
C PHE A 32 0.11 -5.29 -2.63
N VAL A 33 -1.11 -5.74 -2.40
CA VAL A 33 -2.34 -5.06 -2.83
C VAL A 33 -2.92 -4.31 -1.64
N VAL A 34 -3.05 -3.00 -1.77
CA VAL A 34 -3.72 -2.16 -0.76
C VAL A 34 -5.01 -1.60 -1.33
N VAL A 35 -6.07 -1.70 -0.54
CA VAL A 35 -7.38 -1.10 -0.84
C VAL A 35 -7.53 0.17 0.00
N ASP A 36 -7.44 1.34 -0.65
CA ASP A 36 -7.71 2.64 -0.04
C ASP A 36 -9.22 2.88 0.05
N ASP A 37 -9.74 2.83 1.28
CA ASP A 37 -11.17 2.93 1.61
C ASP A 37 -11.59 4.40 1.79
N GLY A 38 -11.41 5.20 0.72
CA GLY A 38 -11.84 6.59 0.70
C GLY A 38 -11.01 7.55 1.57
N SER A 39 -9.68 7.36 1.66
CA SER A 39 -8.83 8.27 2.45
C SER A 39 -8.88 9.73 2.00
N ASP A 40 -8.67 10.62 2.97
CA ASP A 40 -8.59 12.07 2.75
C ASP A 40 -7.48 12.44 1.76
N PRO A 41 -7.58 13.57 1.03
CA PRO A 41 -6.56 13.98 0.06
C PRO A 41 -5.12 13.99 0.59
N GLY A 42 -4.92 14.42 1.85
CA GLY A 42 -3.60 14.44 2.48
C GLY A 42 -3.09 13.08 2.97
N GLN A 43 -3.90 12.03 2.83
CA GLN A 43 -3.58 10.66 3.26
C GLN A 43 -3.50 9.68 2.10
N ARG A 44 -3.70 10.13 0.85
CA ARG A 44 -3.64 9.23 -0.31
C ARG A 44 -2.21 8.76 -0.57
N ILE A 45 -2.09 7.58 -1.17
CA ILE A 45 -0.86 6.79 -1.21
C ILE A 45 -0.37 6.46 -2.62
N GLU A 46 -1.01 6.97 -3.67
CA GLU A 46 -0.72 6.64 -5.08
C GLU A 46 0.72 6.94 -5.46
N PHE A 47 1.29 8.02 -4.91
CA PHE A 47 2.68 8.40 -5.15
C PHE A 47 3.70 7.33 -4.71
N LEU A 48 3.32 6.44 -3.77
CA LEU A 48 4.20 5.38 -3.27
C LEU A 48 4.48 4.28 -4.29
N GLN A 49 3.63 4.07 -5.32
CA GLN A 49 3.88 3.03 -6.33
C GLN A 49 5.19 3.25 -7.08
N SER A 50 5.61 4.51 -7.26
CA SER A 50 6.91 4.84 -7.88
C SER A 50 8.11 4.36 -7.05
N GLN A 51 7.96 4.23 -5.73
CA GLN A 51 9.03 3.86 -4.80
C GLN A 51 9.01 2.36 -4.46
N TYR A 52 7.85 1.72 -4.59
CA TYR A 52 7.60 0.34 -4.22
C TYR A 52 6.96 -0.42 -5.40
N PRO A 53 7.76 -0.97 -6.34
CA PRO A 53 7.23 -1.63 -7.55
C PRO A 53 6.31 -2.83 -7.30
N PHE A 54 6.39 -3.44 -6.11
CA PHE A 54 5.51 -4.53 -5.69
C PHE A 54 4.13 -4.06 -5.19
N LEU A 55 3.91 -2.75 -5.05
CA LEU A 55 2.69 -2.17 -4.51
C LEU A 55 1.66 -1.91 -5.62
N LYS A 56 0.48 -2.49 -5.44
CA LYS A 56 -0.73 -2.22 -6.23
C LYS A 56 -1.76 -1.53 -5.34
N ILE A 57 -2.33 -0.44 -5.83
CA ILE A 57 -3.30 0.36 -5.08
C ILE A 57 -4.65 0.27 -5.80
N ILE A 58 -5.68 -0.06 -5.05
CA ILE A 58 -7.08 -0.01 -5.48
C ILE A 58 -7.73 1.03 -4.59
N ARG A 59 -8.30 2.08 -5.17
CA ARG A 59 -9.03 3.11 -4.41
C ARG A 59 -10.52 2.91 -4.61
N ILE A 60 -11.26 2.96 -3.51
CA ILE A 60 -12.71 3.04 -3.50
C ILE A 60 -13.04 4.49 -3.13
N ASP A 61 -13.69 5.19 -4.05
CA ASP A 61 -14.29 6.50 -3.74
C ASP A 61 -15.74 6.25 -3.27
N PRO A 62 -16.20 6.94 -2.21
CA PRO A 62 -17.60 6.90 -1.83
C PRO A 62 -18.46 7.51 -2.94
N ASP A 63 -19.61 6.88 -3.20
CA ASP A 63 -20.66 7.38 -4.11
C ASP A 63 -21.24 8.73 -3.66
#